data_AF-A0A929K9K9-F1
#
_entry.id   AF-A0A929K9K9-F1
#
_cell.length_a   1.000
_cell.length_b   1.000
_cell.length_c   1.000
_cell.angle_alpha   90.00
_cell.angle_beta   90.00
_cell.angle_gamma   90.00
#
_symmetry.space_group_name_H-M   'P 1'
#
loop_
_entity.id
_entity.type
_entity.pdbx_description
1 polymer ?
#
loop_
_entity_poly.entity_id
_entity_poly.type
_entity_poly.pdbx_seq_one_letter_code
_entity_poly.pdbx_strand_id
1 'polypeptide(L)'
;MRTNSAHKEYGGRITGTIEALSLGQKFVLVAIISLVITAIELALGKEEVANNIAIIAYFLLTVGVLNCFVEYLSKEKEKEKIRAIASLYFLAVLLYLSRDMFGVYPSVIVFASGTALAIPKRAYIRIRETEKTYLICGILAFIFCLSLYIRVAIPYKSVFTDSFVRFGRIDPWYNMRLVENTLHHFPHRIHFDPFLSYHPPGGAPMGLAPLFDQMLAFITWVIGLGNPISTLGQQGIEVIGAWYPAVLVALTVFPVYFIGKEMYNRGTGLLSAALIAILPG
;
A
#
# COMPACT_ATOMS: atom_id res chain seq x y z
N MET A 1 26.35 43.54 -30.68
CA MET A 1 26.77 42.94 -29.38
C MET A 1 25.69 42.92 -28.28
N ARG A 2 24.54 43.63 -28.38
CA ARG A 2 23.46 43.60 -27.36
C ARG A 2 22.39 42.50 -27.52
N THR A 3 22.28 41.84 -28.67
CA THR A 3 21.24 40.83 -28.92
C THR A 3 21.58 39.46 -28.30
N ASN A 4 22.86 39.11 -28.20
CA ASN A 4 23.31 37.84 -27.60
C ASN A 4 23.16 37.80 -26.08
N SER A 5 23.14 38.94 -25.38
CA SER A 5 22.93 38.97 -23.93
C SER A 5 21.47 38.74 -23.56
N ALA A 6 20.53 39.31 -24.32
CA ALA A 6 19.09 39.14 -24.08
C ALA A 6 18.63 37.68 -24.30
N HIS A 7 19.03 37.03 -25.40
CA HIS A 7 18.68 35.61 -25.62
C HIS A 7 19.21 34.67 -24.53
N LYS A 8 20.40 34.96 -24.00
CA LYS A 8 21.03 34.18 -22.91
C LYS A 8 20.30 34.38 -21.58
N GLU A 9 19.80 35.60 -21.33
CA GLU A 9 19.02 35.96 -20.14
C GLU A 9 17.62 35.34 -20.16
N TYR A 10 16.92 35.37 -21.30
CA TYR A 10 15.62 34.71 -21.47
C TYR A 10 15.73 33.19 -21.40
N GLY A 11 16.73 32.59 -22.04
CA GLY A 11 16.99 31.15 -21.96
C GLY A 11 17.25 30.69 -20.51
N GLY A 12 18.05 31.46 -19.76
CA GLY A 12 18.34 31.18 -18.36
C GLY A 12 17.12 31.25 -17.43
N ARG A 13 16.18 32.17 -17.71
CA ARG A 13 14.90 32.25 -16.97
C ARG A 13 14.01 31.04 -17.23
N ILE A 14 13.95 30.54 -18.46
CA ILE A 14 13.14 29.38 -18.83
C ILE A 14 13.71 28.11 -18.17
N THR A 15 15.03 27.90 -18.24
CA THR A 15 15.66 26.74 -17.60
C THR A 15 15.49 26.76 -16.08
N GLY A 16 15.64 27.93 -15.44
CA GLY A 16 15.41 28.06 -13.99
C GLY A 16 13.96 27.78 -13.58
N THR A 17 12.99 28.14 -14.43
CA THR A 17 11.57 27.84 -14.19
C THR A 17 11.29 26.33 -14.33
N ILE A 18 11.87 25.67 -15.33
CA ILE A 18 11.71 24.23 -15.53
C ILE A 18 12.37 23.42 -14.40
N GLU A 19 13.53 23.88 -13.92
CA GLU A 19 14.22 23.23 -12.79
C GLU A 19 13.42 23.31 -11.49
N ALA A 20 12.69 24.42 -11.28
CA ALA A 20 11.83 24.64 -10.13
C ALA A 20 10.56 23.77 -10.11
N LEU A 21 10.18 23.16 -11.23
CA LEU A 21 9.02 22.26 -11.31
C LEU A 21 9.28 20.95 -10.56
N SER A 22 8.21 20.41 -9.98
CA SER A 22 8.24 19.07 -9.38
C SER A 22 8.45 17.98 -10.43
N LEU A 23 8.82 16.76 -10.00
CA LEU A 23 9.04 15.65 -10.92
C LEU A 23 7.76 15.34 -11.72
N GLY A 24 6.61 15.28 -11.05
CA GLY A 24 5.32 15.06 -11.70
C GLY A 24 4.99 16.15 -12.72
N GLN A 25 5.19 17.41 -12.35
CA GLN A 25 4.99 18.56 -13.24
C GLN A 25 5.89 18.51 -14.49
N LYS A 26 7.13 18.03 -14.37
CA LYS A 26 8.04 17.84 -15.52
C LYS A 26 7.49 16.83 -16.52
N PHE A 27 6.97 15.69 -16.07
CA PHE A 27 6.34 14.70 -16.95
C PHE A 27 5.08 15.25 -17.62
N VAL A 28 4.24 15.98 -16.88
CA VAL A 28 3.03 16.63 -17.43
C VAL A 28 3.39 17.68 -18.48
N LEU A 29 4.42 18.49 -18.23
CA LEU A 29 4.89 19.49 -19.19
C LEU A 29 5.34 18.84 -20.52
N VAL A 30 6.12 17.75 -20.45
CA VAL A 30 6.55 17.02 -21.65
C VAL A 30 5.36 16.38 -22.37
N ALA A 31 4.38 15.86 -21.64
CA ALA A 31 3.14 15.34 -22.23
C ALA A 31 2.36 16.41 -22.99
N ILE A 32 2.19 17.60 -22.39
CA ILE A 32 1.49 18.73 -23.04
C ILE A 32 2.22 19.17 -24.32
N ILE A 33 3.55 19.30 -24.26
CA ILE A 33 4.35 19.62 -25.45
C ILE A 33 4.16 18.55 -26.54
N SER A 34 4.14 17.27 -26.15
CA SER A 34 3.91 16.16 -27.08
C SER A 34 2.52 16.21 -27.72
N LEU A 35 1.48 16.57 -26.96
CA LEU A 35 0.11 16.76 -27.50
C LEU A 35 0.03 17.93 -28.48
N VAL A 36 0.77 19.01 -28.25
CA VAL A 36 0.85 20.12 -29.21
C VAL A 36 1.52 19.64 -30.51
N ILE A 37 2.58 18.85 -30.40
CA ILE A 37 3.24 18.24 -31.58
C ILE A 37 2.27 17.30 -32.31
N THR A 38 1.52 16.46 -31.58
CA THR A 38 0.46 15.61 -32.15
C THR A 38 -0.53 16.43 -32.96
N ALA A 39 -1.02 17.55 -32.43
CA ALA A 39 -1.99 18.39 -33.12
C ALA A 39 -1.42 18.97 -34.43
N ILE A 40 -0.14 19.34 -34.43
CA ILE A 40 0.55 19.85 -35.62
C ILE A 40 0.72 18.72 -36.66
N GLU A 41 1.21 17.55 -36.26
CA GLU A 41 1.40 16.41 -37.19
C GLU A 41 0.07 15.93 -37.77
N LEU A 42 -1.01 15.99 -36.99
CA LEU A 42 -2.37 15.69 -37.46
C LEU A 42 -2.84 16.72 -38.50
N ALA A 43 -2.58 18.02 -38.27
CA ALA A 43 -2.90 19.07 -39.23
C ALA A 43 -2.09 18.97 -40.54
N LEU A 44 -0.91 18.34 -40.48
CA LEU A 44 -0.08 18.03 -41.64
C LEU A 44 -0.47 16.72 -42.35
N GLY A 45 -1.52 16.03 -41.90
CA GLY A 45 -2.05 14.81 -42.51
C GLY A 45 -1.28 13.53 -42.18
N LYS A 46 -0.37 13.55 -41.21
CA LYS A 46 0.41 12.36 -40.80
C LYS A 46 -0.25 11.67 -39.62
N GLU A 47 -1.41 11.06 -39.87
CA GLU A 47 -2.27 10.47 -38.83
C GLU A 47 -1.56 9.39 -38.00
N GLU A 48 -0.78 8.52 -38.63
CA GLU A 48 -0.04 7.45 -37.94
C GLU A 48 1.00 8.00 -36.94
N VAL A 49 1.77 9.00 -37.37
CA VAL A 49 2.77 9.67 -36.53
C VAL A 49 2.10 10.43 -35.38
N ALA A 50 1.01 11.14 -35.68
CA ALA A 50 0.25 11.86 -34.67
C ALA A 50 -0.31 10.92 -33.59
N ASN A 51 -0.88 9.77 -33.99
CA ASN A 51 -1.43 8.78 -33.07
C ASN A 51 -0.34 8.16 -32.18
N ASN A 52 0.82 7.84 -32.75
CA ASN A 52 1.97 7.32 -32.01
C ASN A 52 2.46 8.32 -30.95
N ILE A 53 2.59 9.60 -31.31
CA ILE A 53 2.99 10.66 -30.36
C ILE A 53 1.90 10.86 -29.29
N ALA A 54 0.62 10.77 -29.65
CA ALA A 54 -0.49 10.93 -28.70
C ALA A 54 -0.48 9.87 -27.59
N ILE A 55 -0.17 8.62 -27.96
CA ILE A 55 -0.11 7.51 -27.01
C ILE A 55 1.09 7.63 -26.07
N ILE A 56 2.25 8.07 -26.60
CA ILE A 56 3.41 8.40 -25.76
C ILE A 56 3.05 9.55 -24.80
N ALA A 57 2.35 10.57 -25.29
CA ALA A 57 1.89 11.68 -24.45
C ALA A 57 0.94 11.20 -23.34
N TYR A 58 0.06 10.25 -23.63
CA TYR A 58 -0.83 9.64 -22.62
C TYR A 58 -0.05 8.85 -21.56
N PHE A 59 0.97 8.08 -21.95
CA PHE A 59 1.86 7.39 -21.00
C PHE A 59 2.62 8.38 -20.12
N LEU A 60 3.14 9.46 -20.69
CA LEU A 60 3.81 10.51 -19.92
C LEU A 60 2.84 11.21 -18.95
N LEU A 61 1.60 11.44 -19.36
CA LEU A 61 0.58 12.08 -18.54
C LEU A 61 0.15 11.17 -17.38
N THR A 62 -0.04 9.88 -17.63
CA THR A 62 -0.34 8.90 -16.57
C THR A 62 0.79 8.80 -15.54
N VAL A 63 2.05 8.71 -15.98
CA VAL A 63 3.21 8.75 -15.06
C VAL A 63 3.30 10.08 -14.32
N GLY A 64 3.07 11.20 -15.00
CA GLY A 64 3.12 12.54 -14.42
C GLY A 64 2.07 12.79 -13.35
N VAL A 65 0.81 12.43 -13.62
CA VAL A 65 -0.30 12.57 -12.66
C VAL A 65 -0.10 11.68 -11.45
N LEU A 66 0.36 10.43 -11.64
CA LEU A 66 0.67 9.52 -10.54
C LEU A 66 1.75 10.12 -9.63
N ASN A 67 2.78 10.73 -10.21
CA ASN A 67 3.83 11.42 -9.45
C ASN A 67 3.33 12.67 -8.72
N CYS A 68 2.50 13.49 -9.36
CA CYS A 68 1.87 14.64 -8.70
C CYS A 68 1.01 14.20 -7.50
N PHE A 69 0.30 13.09 -7.63
CA PHE A 69 -0.51 12.52 -6.54
C PHE A 69 0.36 12.02 -5.38
N VAL A 70 1.47 11.32 -5.69
CA VAL A 70 2.44 10.88 -4.68
C VAL A 70 3.15 12.08 -4.02
N GLU A 71 3.44 13.14 -4.77
CA GLU A 71 4.00 14.40 -4.24
C GLU A 71 3.02 15.13 -3.33
N TYR A 72 1.73 15.09 -3.64
CA TYR A 72 0.69 15.64 -2.78
C TYR A 72 0.59 14.87 -1.45
N LEU A 73 0.73 13.54 -1.49
CA LEU A 73 0.64 12.68 -0.30
C LEU A 73 1.94 12.63 0.52
N SER A 74 3.11 12.78 -0.10
CA SER A 74 4.41 12.63 0.56
C SER A 74 5.15 13.96 0.66
N LYS A 75 5.36 14.44 1.90
CA LYS A 75 6.12 15.69 2.17
C LYS A 75 7.65 15.51 2.07
N GLU A 76 8.15 14.29 1.88
CA GLU A 76 9.57 14.00 1.79
C GLU A 76 10.15 14.27 0.40
N LYS A 77 10.84 15.42 0.22
CA LYS A 77 11.66 15.72 -0.98
C LYS A 77 12.81 14.73 -1.20
N GLU A 78 13.23 14.00 -0.16
CA GLU A 78 14.44 13.18 -0.15
C GLU A 78 14.37 11.95 -1.08
N LYS A 79 13.18 11.55 -1.53
CA LYS A 79 12.97 10.39 -2.41
C LYS A 79 12.83 10.72 -3.90
N GLU A 80 13.02 11.98 -4.32
CA GLU A 80 12.78 12.41 -5.71
C GLU A 80 13.57 11.58 -6.73
N LYS A 81 14.83 11.23 -6.45
CA LYS A 81 15.65 10.37 -7.32
C LYS A 81 15.10 8.95 -7.46
N ILE A 82 14.65 8.35 -6.36
CA ILE A 82 14.08 7.00 -6.37
C ILE A 82 12.77 7.00 -7.16
N ARG A 83 11.95 8.04 -6.96
CA ARG A 83 10.70 8.23 -7.69
C ARG A 83 10.95 8.44 -9.18
N ALA A 84 11.97 9.21 -9.57
CA ALA A 84 12.36 9.39 -10.97
C ALA A 84 12.77 8.05 -11.62
N ILE A 85 13.57 7.23 -10.92
CA ILE A 85 13.96 5.90 -11.40
C ILE A 85 12.74 4.98 -11.55
N ALA A 86 11.85 4.94 -10.55
CA ALA A 86 10.63 4.14 -10.61
C ALA A 86 9.70 4.59 -11.76
N SER A 87 9.62 5.90 -12.01
CA SER A 87 8.84 6.48 -13.10
C SER A 87 9.37 6.08 -14.47
N LEU A 88 10.70 6.08 -14.65
CA LEU A 88 11.33 5.64 -15.90
C LEU A 88 11.14 4.13 -16.13
N TYR A 89 11.23 3.30 -15.08
CA TYR A 89 10.92 1.88 -15.22
C TYR A 89 9.45 1.62 -15.55
N PHE A 90 8.54 2.33 -14.89
CA PHE A 90 7.11 2.20 -15.19
C PHE A 90 6.79 2.64 -16.62
N LEU A 91 7.37 3.75 -17.08
CA LEU A 91 7.25 4.20 -18.47
C LEU A 91 7.86 3.19 -19.46
N ALA A 92 9.01 2.60 -19.14
CA ALA A 92 9.63 1.57 -19.98
C ALA A 92 8.74 0.33 -20.09
N VAL A 93 8.07 -0.08 -19.00
CA VAL A 93 7.11 -1.19 -19.02
C VAL A 93 5.90 -0.88 -19.89
N LEU A 94 5.32 0.33 -19.77
CA LEU A 94 4.20 0.74 -20.62
C LEU A 94 4.56 0.73 -22.11
N LEU A 95 5.75 1.23 -22.45
CA LEU A 95 6.26 1.19 -23.82
C LEU A 95 6.53 -0.24 -24.31
N TYR A 96 7.03 -1.13 -23.44
CA TYR A 96 7.26 -2.53 -23.78
C TYR A 96 5.96 -3.31 -23.99
N LEU A 97 4.94 -3.08 -23.16
CA LEU A 97 3.61 -3.66 -23.34
C LEU A 97 2.96 -3.19 -24.64
N SER A 98 3.34 -2.01 -25.15
CA SER A 98 2.90 -1.47 -26.43
C SER A 98 3.93 -1.71 -27.56
N ARG A 99 4.78 -2.74 -27.45
CA ARG A 99 5.84 -3.06 -28.45
C ARG A 99 5.30 -3.28 -29.86
N ASP A 100 4.06 -3.73 -30.00
CA ASP A 100 3.45 -4.00 -31.30
C ASP A 100 3.27 -2.72 -32.12
N MET A 101 3.24 -1.54 -31.47
CA MET A 101 3.14 -0.26 -32.15
C MET A 101 4.47 0.50 -32.29
N PHE A 102 5.32 0.45 -31.26
CA PHE A 102 6.55 1.28 -31.20
C PHE A 102 7.84 0.49 -31.41
N GLY A 103 7.74 -0.84 -31.51
CA GLY A 103 8.89 -1.74 -31.42
C GLY A 103 9.50 -1.76 -30.02
N VAL A 104 10.58 -2.54 -29.88
CA VAL A 104 11.26 -2.74 -28.58
C VAL A 104 12.21 -1.59 -28.25
N TYR A 105 12.73 -0.87 -29.25
CA TYR A 105 13.80 0.11 -29.09
C TYR A 105 13.47 1.26 -28.11
N PRO A 106 12.30 1.94 -28.16
CA PRO A 106 12.00 3.01 -27.21
C PRO A 106 11.96 2.53 -25.75
N SER A 107 11.44 1.32 -25.51
CA SER A 107 11.38 0.73 -24.17
C SER A 107 12.78 0.45 -23.61
N VAL A 108 13.70 -0.05 -24.44
CA VAL A 108 15.09 -0.35 -24.05
C VAL A 108 15.86 0.94 -23.75
N ILE A 109 15.63 2.02 -24.52
CA ILE A 109 16.28 3.32 -24.28
C ILE A 109 15.82 3.92 -22.95
N VAL A 110 14.51 3.90 -22.67
CA VAL A 110 13.96 4.41 -21.40
C VAL A 110 14.40 3.54 -20.22
N PHE A 111 14.48 2.23 -20.40
CA PHE A 111 15.02 1.33 -19.38
C PHE A 111 16.50 1.60 -19.12
N ALA A 112 17.30 1.75 -20.19
CA ALA A 112 18.72 2.07 -20.09
C ALA A 112 18.96 3.42 -19.40
N SER A 113 18.17 4.44 -19.69
CA SER A 113 18.27 5.74 -19.00
C SER A 113 17.91 5.64 -17.51
N GLY A 114 16.89 4.84 -17.16
CA GLY A 114 16.55 4.50 -15.78
C GLY A 114 17.71 3.79 -15.05
N THR A 115 18.35 2.82 -15.69
CA THR A 115 19.52 2.13 -15.14
C THR A 115 20.73 3.06 -15.01
N ALA A 116 21.00 3.92 -15.98
CA ALA A 116 22.10 4.90 -15.94
C ALA A 116 21.91 5.93 -14.81
N LEU A 117 20.67 6.34 -14.55
CA LEU A 117 20.31 7.19 -13.41
C LEU A 117 20.39 6.45 -12.07
N ALA A 118 20.16 5.13 -12.08
CA ALA A 118 20.26 4.25 -10.92
C ALA A 118 21.70 3.91 -10.53
N ILE A 119 22.65 3.95 -11.49
CA ILE A 119 24.08 3.76 -11.23
C ILE A 119 24.56 4.89 -10.28
N PRO A 120 24.92 4.55 -9.04
CA PRO A 120 25.36 5.57 -8.09
C PRO A 120 26.73 6.10 -8.52
N LYS A 121 26.84 7.38 -8.90
CA LYS A 121 28.14 8.07 -9.08
C LYS A 121 28.98 8.19 -7.80
N ARG A 122 28.56 7.59 -6.69
CA ARG A 122 29.30 7.48 -5.43
C ARG A 122 28.85 6.21 -4.70
N ALA A 123 29.57 5.11 -4.93
CA ALA A 123 29.27 3.79 -4.36
C ALA A 123 29.62 3.64 -2.86
N TYR A 124 30.08 4.68 -2.18
CA TYR A 124 30.58 4.57 -0.80
C TYR A 124 29.51 4.78 0.31
N ILE A 125 28.28 5.21 -0.03
CA ILE A 125 27.24 5.58 0.96
C ILE A 125 26.12 4.52 1.09
N ARG A 126 25.89 3.69 0.06
CA ARG A 126 24.71 2.79 -0.05
C ARG A 126 24.77 1.51 0.79
N ILE A 127 25.96 1.05 1.21
CA ILE A 127 26.12 -0.15 2.06
C ILE A 127 25.63 0.13 3.50
N ARG A 128 25.81 1.36 4.00
CA ARG A 128 25.42 1.72 5.38
C ARG A 128 23.91 1.92 5.59
N GLU A 129 23.15 2.14 4.51
CA GLU A 129 21.71 2.44 4.59
C GLU A 129 20.80 1.22 4.39
N THR A 130 21.31 0.21 3.68
CA THR A 130 20.68 -1.11 3.55
C THR A 130 20.78 -1.87 4.88
N GLU A 131 21.95 -1.90 5.53
CA GLU A 131 22.12 -2.46 6.88
C GLU A 131 21.15 -1.84 7.90
N LYS A 132 20.97 -0.52 7.86
CA LYS A 132 20.02 0.18 8.74
C LYS A 132 18.57 -0.20 8.47
N THR A 133 18.21 -0.45 7.21
CA THR A 133 16.85 -0.87 6.85
C THR A 133 16.56 -2.29 7.34
N TYR A 134 17.49 -3.24 7.13
CA TYR A 134 17.36 -4.60 7.67
C TYR A 134 17.32 -4.61 9.20
N LEU A 135 18.10 -3.75 9.84
CA LEU A 135 18.10 -3.61 11.30
C LEU A 135 16.76 -3.06 11.81
N ILE A 136 16.20 -2.04 11.15
CA ILE A 136 14.86 -1.52 11.49
C ILE A 136 13.78 -2.59 11.27
N CYS A 137 13.83 -3.34 10.17
CA CYS A 137 12.90 -4.45 9.92
C CYS A 137 13.03 -5.54 10.99
N GLY A 138 14.25 -5.87 11.41
CA GLY A 138 14.51 -6.81 12.50
C GLY A 138 13.95 -6.33 13.83
N ILE A 139 14.13 -5.05 14.17
CA ILE A 139 13.55 -4.45 15.39
C ILE A 139 12.02 -4.47 15.32
N LEU A 140 11.41 -4.12 14.18
CA LEU A 140 9.95 -4.16 14.03
C LEU A 140 9.39 -5.58 14.15
N ALA A 141 10.06 -6.56 13.55
CA ALA A 141 9.70 -7.97 13.72
C ALA A 141 9.82 -8.40 15.19
N PHE A 142 10.86 -7.97 15.89
CA PHE A 142 11.00 -8.23 17.33
C PHE A 142 9.87 -7.58 18.14
N ILE A 143 9.53 -6.31 17.89
CA ILE A 143 8.42 -5.61 18.56
C ILE A 143 7.08 -6.30 18.28
N PHE A 144 6.86 -6.74 17.04
CA PHE A 144 5.67 -7.51 16.66
C PHE A 144 5.59 -8.84 17.42
N CYS A 145 6.68 -9.61 17.46
CA CYS A 145 6.75 -10.87 18.22
C CYS A 145 6.55 -10.64 19.73
N LEU A 146 7.11 -9.57 20.28
CA LEU A 146 6.92 -9.18 21.68
C LEU A 146 5.45 -8.82 21.95
N SER A 147 4.82 -8.05 21.06
CA SER A 147 3.41 -7.68 21.14
C SER A 147 2.49 -8.91 21.15
N LEU A 148 2.77 -9.88 20.27
CA LEU A 148 2.09 -11.18 20.26
C LEU A 148 2.34 -11.98 21.53
N TYR A 149 3.60 -12.07 21.98
CA TYR A 149 3.98 -12.84 23.15
C TYR A 149 3.22 -12.36 24.40
N ILE A 150 3.18 -11.05 24.65
CA ILE A 150 2.46 -10.48 25.79
C ILE A 150 0.96 -10.84 25.73
N ARG A 151 0.36 -10.82 24.54
CA ARG A 151 -1.09 -11.02 24.37
C ARG A 151 -1.51 -12.48 24.29
N VAL A 152 -0.60 -13.38 23.96
CA VAL A 152 -0.87 -14.82 23.84
C VAL A 152 -0.33 -15.58 25.05
N ALA A 153 0.94 -15.40 25.39
CA ALA A 153 1.61 -16.22 26.40
C ALA A 153 1.09 -15.95 27.82
N ILE A 154 0.82 -14.69 28.16
CA ILE A 154 0.34 -14.30 29.50
C ILE A 154 -1.06 -14.89 29.79
N PRO A 155 -2.08 -14.70 28.93
CA PRO A 155 -3.40 -15.26 29.17
C PRO A 155 -3.57 -16.72 28.71
N TYR A 156 -2.52 -17.38 28.18
CA TYR A 156 -2.63 -18.67 27.50
C TYR A 156 -3.43 -19.71 28.30
N LYS A 157 -3.08 -19.92 29.57
CA LYS A 157 -3.75 -20.90 30.45
C LYS A 157 -5.17 -20.51 30.86
N SER A 158 -5.53 -19.24 30.71
CA SER A 158 -6.88 -18.74 31.02
C SER A 158 -7.81 -18.89 29.81
N VAL A 159 -7.27 -18.76 28.61
CA VAL A 159 -8.00 -18.85 27.32
C VAL A 159 -8.09 -20.30 26.84
N PHE A 160 -6.98 -21.03 26.84
CA PHE A 160 -6.94 -22.43 26.42
C PHE A 160 -7.04 -23.31 27.66
N THR A 161 -8.25 -23.83 27.89
CA THR A 161 -8.52 -24.80 28.96
C THR A 161 -8.59 -26.21 28.39
N ASP A 162 -8.53 -27.24 29.24
CA ASP A 162 -8.52 -28.64 28.81
C ASP A 162 -9.80 -29.07 28.07
N SER A 163 -10.92 -28.34 28.26
CA SER A 163 -12.22 -28.70 27.72
C SER A 163 -12.68 -27.82 26.55
N PHE A 164 -12.42 -26.50 26.59
CA PHE A 164 -12.84 -25.57 25.54
C PHE A 164 -12.01 -24.27 25.52
N VAL A 165 -12.16 -23.49 24.46
CA VAL A 165 -11.55 -22.15 24.36
C VAL A 165 -12.43 -21.13 25.07
N ARG A 166 -11.92 -20.57 26.17
CA ARG A 166 -12.65 -19.61 26.98
C ARG A 166 -12.46 -18.20 26.44
N PHE A 167 -13.48 -17.68 25.76
CA PHE A 167 -13.50 -16.27 25.38
C PHE A 167 -13.79 -15.36 26.59
N GLY A 168 -13.17 -14.18 26.59
CA GLY A 168 -13.34 -13.20 27.66
C GLY A 168 -14.67 -12.43 27.57
N ARG A 169 -15.28 -12.12 28.73
CA ARG A 169 -16.54 -11.36 28.83
C ARG A 169 -17.65 -12.00 27.97
N ILE A 170 -18.58 -11.20 27.43
CA ILE A 170 -19.82 -11.65 26.78
C ILE A 170 -19.74 -11.44 25.25
N ASP A 171 -19.25 -10.28 24.81
CA ASP A 171 -19.28 -9.87 23.40
C ASP A 171 -18.59 -10.86 22.43
N PRO A 172 -17.41 -11.44 22.75
CA PRO A 172 -16.75 -12.38 21.85
C PRO A 172 -17.55 -13.65 21.57
N TRP A 173 -18.35 -14.13 22.52
CA TRP A 173 -19.22 -15.29 22.31
C TRP A 173 -20.27 -15.02 21.24
N TYR A 174 -20.83 -13.81 21.24
CA TYR A 174 -21.78 -13.40 20.22
C TYR A 174 -21.11 -13.25 18.84
N ASN A 175 -19.90 -12.68 18.79
CA ASN A 175 -19.13 -12.60 17.55
C ASN A 175 -18.81 -14.00 16.98
N MET A 176 -18.41 -14.95 17.82
CA MET A 176 -18.15 -16.33 17.38
C MET A 176 -19.41 -17.00 16.83
N ARG A 177 -20.57 -16.79 17.45
CA ARG A 177 -21.85 -17.26 16.89
C ARG A 177 -22.13 -16.66 15.50
N LEU A 178 -21.87 -15.36 15.30
CA LEU A 178 -22.04 -14.73 13.99
C LEU A 178 -21.07 -15.32 12.96
N VAL A 179 -19.83 -15.59 13.35
CA VAL A 179 -18.83 -16.26 12.51
C VAL A 179 -19.30 -17.65 12.13
N GLU A 180 -19.73 -18.47 13.09
CA GLU A 180 -20.25 -19.82 12.83
C GLU A 180 -21.44 -19.79 11.88
N ASN A 181 -22.42 -18.92 12.13
CA ASN A 181 -23.55 -18.76 11.24
C ASN A 181 -23.12 -18.39 9.81
N THR A 182 -22.14 -17.47 9.68
CA THR A 182 -21.58 -17.05 8.39
C THR A 182 -20.81 -18.19 7.72
N LEU A 183 -20.09 -19.03 8.47
CA LEU A 183 -19.36 -20.19 7.92
C LEU A 183 -20.32 -21.25 7.35
N HIS A 184 -21.48 -21.45 7.98
CA HIS A 184 -22.52 -22.35 7.48
C HIS A 184 -23.21 -21.85 6.21
N HIS A 185 -23.25 -20.53 6.01
CA HIS A 185 -23.97 -19.89 4.88
C HIS A 185 -23.04 -19.06 4.00
N PHE A 186 -21.74 -19.34 4.04
CA PHE A 186 -20.71 -18.52 3.41
C PHE A 186 -21.02 -18.33 1.91
N PRO A 187 -20.96 -17.10 1.37
CA PRO A 187 -20.45 -15.85 1.94
C PRO A 187 -21.50 -14.96 2.62
N HIS A 188 -22.73 -15.44 2.81
CA HIS A 188 -23.83 -14.64 3.35
C HIS A 188 -23.81 -14.63 4.87
N ARG A 189 -24.14 -13.47 5.45
CA ARG A 189 -24.34 -13.29 6.89
C ARG A 189 -25.78 -12.93 7.19
N ILE A 190 -26.21 -13.19 8.41
CA ILE A 190 -27.47 -12.67 8.91
C ILE A 190 -27.42 -11.14 9.05
N HIS A 191 -28.55 -10.47 8.83
CA HIS A 191 -28.74 -9.02 9.01
C HIS A 191 -29.81 -8.68 10.05
N PHE A 192 -30.60 -9.69 10.44
CA PHE A 192 -31.54 -9.63 11.53
C PHE A 192 -31.31 -10.86 12.40
N ASP A 193 -31.24 -10.67 13.72
CA ASP A 193 -31.06 -11.78 14.65
C ASP A 193 -32.30 -11.99 15.53
N PRO A 194 -33.08 -13.06 15.28
CA PRO A 194 -34.21 -13.44 16.14
C PRO A 194 -33.79 -13.86 17.55
N PHE A 195 -32.55 -14.30 17.75
CA PHE A 195 -32.09 -14.86 19.03
C PHE A 195 -31.71 -13.78 20.05
N LEU A 196 -31.59 -12.52 19.65
CA LEU A 196 -31.12 -11.45 20.54
C LEU A 196 -32.22 -10.89 21.47
N SER A 197 -33.49 -11.04 21.12
CA SER A 197 -34.61 -10.48 21.91
C SER A 197 -35.83 -11.37 21.82
N TYR A 198 -36.23 -11.94 22.96
CA TYR A 198 -37.34 -12.89 23.04
C TYR A 198 -38.73 -12.23 22.98
N HIS A 199 -38.85 -10.93 23.28
CA HIS A 199 -40.15 -10.26 23.40
C HIS A 199 -40.75 -9.87 22.02
N PRO A 200 -42.03 -10.19 21.71
CA PRO A 200 -42.66 -9.86 20.42
C PRO A 200 -42.69 -8.35 20.09
N PRO A 201 -42.44 -7.91 18.83
CA PRO A 201 -41.97 -8.67 17.67
C PRO A 201 -40.46 -8.91 17.80
N GLY A 202 -40.07 -10.09 18.32
CA GLY A 202 -38.73 -10.34 18.84
C GLY A 202 -37.62 -10.26 17.79
N GLY A 203 -36.40 -10.15 18.29
CA GLY A 203 -35.17 -9.98 17.53
C GLY A 203 -34.66 -8.55 17.48
N ALA A 204 -33.44 -8.39 16.99
CA ALA A 204 -32.83 -7.08 16.77
C ALA A 204 -32.17 -7.02 15.39
N PRO A 205 -32.28 -5.88 14.68
CA PRO A 205 -31.43 -5.64 13.51
C PRO A 205 -29.96 -5.61 13.95
N MET A 206 -29.07 -6.11 13.11
CA MET A 206 -27.65 -6.14 13.45
C MET A 206 -27.07 -4.72 13.48
N GLY A 207 -26.70 -4.26 14.68
CA GLY A 207 -25.97 -3.00 14.88
C GLY A 207 -24.44 -3.14 14.85
N LEU A 208 -23.92 -4.38 14.85
CA LEU A 208 -22.47 -4.64 14.82
C LEU A 208 -21.92 -4.48 13.40
N ALA A 209 -20.82 -3.73 13.29
CA ALA A 209 -20.14 -3.50 12.01
C ALA A 209 -19.61 -4.85 11.46
N PRO A 210 -19.88 -5.17 10.18
CA PRO A 210 -19.71 -6.53 9.70
C PRO A 210 -18.26 -6.97 9.50
N LEU A 211 -17.34 -6.01 9.37
CA LEU A 211 -15.97 -6.25 8.91
C LEU A 211 -15.19 -7.22 9.82
N PHE A 212 -15.34 -7.08 11.14
CA PHE A 212 -14.57 -7.87 12.10
C PHE A 212 -14.90 -9.36 11.98
N ASP A 213 -16.18 -9.72 12.05
CA ASP A 213 -16.64 -11.11 11.98
C ASP A 213 -16.49 -11.70 10.57
N GLN A 214 -16.75 -10.89 9.54
CA GLN A 214 -16.70 -11.35 8.15
C GLN A 214 -15.26 -11.63 7.70
N MET A 215 -14.29 -10.82 8.16
CA MET A 215 -12.88 -11.09 7.91
C MET A 215 -12.41 -12.34 8.66
N LEU A 216 -12.86 -12.55 9.92
CA LEU A 216 -12.59 -13.78 10.66
C LEU A 216 -13.20 -15.01 9.97
N ALA A 217 -14.47 -14.95 9.55
CA ALA A 217 -15.13 -16.02 8.82
C ALA A 217 -14.41 -16.34 7.50
N PHE A 218 -13.97 -15.33 6.75
CA PHE A 218 -13.18 -15.53 5.54
C PHE A 218 -11.84 -16.23 5.82
N ILE A 219 -11.09 -15.77 6.83
CA ILE A 219 -9.81 -16.39 7.23
C ILE A 219 -10.03 -17.85 7.62
N THR A 220 -11.02 -18.13 8.46
CA THR A 220 -11.35 -19.48 8.89
C THR A 220 -11.79 -20.37 7.72
N TRP A 221 -12.56 -19.83 6.77
CA TRP A 221 -12.97 -20.55 5.56
C TRP A 221 -11.78 -20.91 4.67
N VAL A 222 -10.82 -20.00 4.49
CA VAL A 222 -9.57 -20.24 3.74
C VAL A 222 -8.71 -21.30 4.43
N ILE A 223 -8.51 -21.19 5.74
CA ILE A 223 -7.74 -22.19 6.52
C ILE A 223 -8.44 -23.55 6.49
N GLY A 224 -9.77 -23.56 6.50
CA GLY A 224 -10.60 -24.76 6.40
C GLY A 224 -10.73 -25.36 5.00
N LEU A 225 -10.01 -24.82 4.01
CA LEU A 225 -10.02 -25.25 2.61
C LEU A 225 -11.44 -25.28 1.99
N GLY A 226 -12.29 -24.34 2.41
CA GLY A 226 -13.66 -24.22 1.92
C GLY A 226 -14.72 -24.97 2.73
N ASN A 227 -14.33 -25.86 3.65
CA ASN A 227 -15.25 -26.51 4.59
C ASN A 227 -14.66 -26.57 6.02
N PRO A 228 -14.58 -25.42 6.71
CA PRO A 228 -13.93 -25.34 8.03
C PRO A 228 -14.60 -26.21 9.09
N ILE A 229 -15.91 -26.43 9.02
CA ILE A 229 -16.63 -27.24 10.01
C ILE A 229 -16.17 -28.70 9.95
N SER A 230 -16.00 -29.26 8.75
CA SER A 230 -15.52 -30.64 8.59
C SER A 230 -14.01 -30.79 8.81
N THR A 231 -13.23 -29.79 8.40
CA THR A 231 -11.77 -29.86 8.38
C THR A 231 -11.15 -29.49 9.72
N LEU A 232 -11.62 -28.40 10.33
CA LEU A 232 -11.07 -27.82 11.56
C LEU A 232 -11.87 -28.23 12.81
N GLY A 233 -13.15 -28.57 12.64
CA GLY A 233 -14.08 -28.78 13.73
C GLY A 233 -14.34 -27.51 14.54
N GLN A 234 -15.19 -27.62 15.56
CA GLN A 234 -15.56 -26.49 16.41
C GLN A 234 -14.35 -25.91 17.17
N GLN A 235 -13.54 -26.78 17.78
CA GLN A 235 -12.36 -26.35 18.54
C GLN A 235 -11.34 -25.60 17.66
N GLY A 236 -11.13 -26.02 16.41
CA GLY A 236 -10.22 -25.33 15.50
C GLY A 236 -10.70 -23.92 15.16
N ILE A 237 -12.01 -23.75 14.93
CA ILE A 237 -12.63 -22.45 14.67
C ILE A 237 -12.47 -21.53 15.89
N GLU A 238 -12.71 -22.05 17.09
CA GLU A 238 -12.56 -21.29 18.34
C GLU A 238 -11.11 -20.87 18.61
N VAL A 239 -10.15 -21.75 18.34
CA VAL A 239 -8.71 -21.43 18.45
C VAL A 239 -8.37 -20.27 17.51
N ILE A 240 -8.79 -20.32 16.25
CA ILE A 240 -8.55 -19.22 15.30
C ILE A 240 -9.19 -17.92 15.82
N GLY A 241 -10.42 -18.00 16.32
CA GLY A 241 -11.13 -16.87 16.92
C GLY A 241 -10.40 -16.26 18.12
N ALA A 242 -9.76 -17.07 18.96
CA ALA A 242 -8.98 -16.59 20.11
C ALA A 242 -7.66 -15.92 19.70
N TRP A 243 -7.00 -16.42 18.67
CA TRP A 243 -5.76 -15.81 18.14
C TRP A 243 -6.01 -14.52 17.37
N TYR A 244 -7.16 -14.42 16.70
CA TYR A 244 -7.50 -13.32 15.82
C TYR A 244 -7.31 -11.91 16.42
N PRO A 245 -7.88 -11.56 17.59
CA PRO A 245 -7.69 -10.23 18.17
C PRO A 245 -6.21 -9.97 18.55
N ALA A 246 -5.48 -10.98 19.03
CA ALA A 246 -4.07 -10.82 19.38
C ALA A 246 -3.21 -10.50 18.15
N VAL A 247 -3.47 -11.17 17.02
CA VAL A 247 -2.78 -10.92 15.75
C VAL A 247 -3.11 -9.55 15.19
N LEU A 248 -4.39 -9.15 15.20
CA LEU A 248 -4.80 -7.83 14.72
C LEU A 248 -4.11 -6.70 15.50
N VAL A 249 -4.03 -6.82 16.83
CA VAL A 249 -3.35 -5.82 17.65
C VAL A 249 -1.84 -5.83 17.39
N ALA A 250 -1.20 -7.00 17.26
CA ALA A 250 0.22 -7.03 16.91
C ALA A 250 0.49 -6.40 15.54
N LEU A 251 -0.39 -6.59 14.56
CA LEU A 251 -0.27 -5.94 13.25
C LEU A 251 -0.35 -4.41 13.32
N THR A 252 -0.94 -3.81 14.37
CA THR A 252 -0.96 -2.34 14.55
C THR A 252 0.42 -1.71 14.75
N VAL A 253 1.44 -2.51 15.12
CA VAL A 253 2.84 -2.07 15.24
C VAL A 253 3.33 -1.42 13.93
N PHE A 254 2.95 -1.99 12.79
CA PHE A 254 3.38 -1.50 11.47
C PHE A 254 2.77 -0.13 11.10
N PRO A 255 1.43 0.08 11.09
CA PRO A 255 0.87 1.38 10.78
C PRO A 255 1.32 2.45 11.78
N VAL A 256 1.45 2.14 13.07
CA VAL A 256 1.95 3.09 14.07
C VAL A 256 3.40 3.49 13.79
N TYR A 257 4.26 2.54 13.41
CA TYR A 257 5.62 2.85 12.96
C TYR A 257 5.61 3.83 11.79
N PHE A 258 4.80 3.57 10.76
CA PHE A 258 4.75 4.42 9.57
C PHE A 258 4.23 5.82 9.89
N ILE A 259 3.20 5.93 10.75
CA ILE A 259 2.68 7.22 11.21
C ILE A 259 3.78 7.99 11.97
N GLY A 260 4.40 7.37 12.98
CA GLY A 260 5.46 8.02 13.78
C GLY A 260 6.70 8.38 12.96
N LYS A 261 7.02 7.57 11.94
CA LYS A 261 8.09 7.83 10.98
C LYS A 261 7.79 9.06 10.14
N GLU A 262 6.60 9.18 9.58
CA GLU A 262 6.20 10.28 8.70
C GLU A 262 6.02 11.60 9.47
N MET A 263 5.60 11.52 10.74
CA MET A 263 5.45 12.71 11.58
C MET A 263 6.78 13.33 12.00
N TYR A 264 7.84 12.54 12.17
CA TYR A 264 9.13 13.06 12.66
C TYR A 264 10.34 12.37 12.04
N ASN A 265 10.65 11.13 12.46
CA ASN A 265 11.77 10.37 11.91
C ASN A 265 11.63 8.86 12.22
N ARG A 266 12.52 8.04 11.63
CA ARG A 266 12.53 6.58 11.81
C ARG A 266 12.67 6.13 13.28
N GLY A 267 13.36 6.90 14.11
CA GLY A 267 13.52 6.61 15.55
C GLY A 267 12.22 6.82 16.32
N THR A 268 11.51 7.91 16.06
CA THR A 268 10.17 8.17 16.61
C THR A 268 9.15 7.14 16.15
N GLY A 269 9.25 6.68 14.90
CA GLY A 269 8.48 5.53 14.40
C GLY A 269 8.73 4.25 15.20
N LEU A 270 10.00 3.90 15.46
CA LEU A 270 10.34 2.72 16.27
C LEU A 270 9.86 2.86 17.72
N LEU A 271 10.02 4.04 18.31
CA LEU A 271 9.61 4.30 19.69
C LEU A 271 8.08 4.23 19.83
N SER A 272 7.32 4.83 18.92
CA SER A 272 5.85 4.73 18.91
C SER A 272 5.37 3.28 18.70
N ALA A 273 6.03 2.54 17.81
CA ALA A 273 5.76 1.11 17.59
C ALA A 273 6.05 0.25 18.84
N ALA A 274 7.13 0.54 19.57
CA ALA A 274 7.46 -0.13 20.81
C ALA A 274 6.46 0.22 21.93
N LEU A 275 6.03 1.48 22.00
CA LEU A 275 5.04 1.93 22.97
C LEU A 275 3.70 1.22 22.74
N ILE A 276 3.15 1.24 21.52
CA ILE A 276 1.85 0.59 21.25
C ILE A 276 1.89 -0.93 21.50
N ALA A 277 3.04 -1.57 21.31
CA ALA A 277 3.20 -3.00 21.58
C ALA A 277 3.03 -3.36 23.06
N ILE A 278 3.43 -2.48 23.98
CA ILE A 278 3.48 -2.74 25.43
C ILE A 278 2.37 -2.00 26.18
N LEU A 279 1.78 -0.96 25.58
CA LEU A 279 0.82 -0.08 26.24
C LEU A 279 -0.36 -0.88 26.83
N PRO A 280 -0.60 -0.80 28.15
CA PRO A 280 -1.77 -1.41 28.77
C PRO A 280 -3.01 -0.54 28.49
N GLY A 281 -4.14 -1.20 28.23
CA GLY A 281 -5.44 -0.56 27.96
C GLY A 281 -6.57 -1.56 27.97
#